data_AF-A0A7W0SRU9-F1
#
_entry.id   AF-A0A7W0SRU9-F1
#
_cell.length_a   1.000
_cell.length_b   1.000
_cell.length_c   1.000
_cell.angle_alpha   90.00
_cell.angle_beta   90.00
_cell.angle_gamma   90.00
#
_symmetry.space_group_name_H-M   'P 1'
#
loop_
_entity.id
_entity.type
_entity.pdbx_description
1 polymer ?
#
loop_
_entity_poly.entity_id
_entity_poly.type
_entity_poly.pdbx_seq_one_letter_code
_entity_poly.pdbx_strand_id
1 'polypeptide(L)' 'MAPARRTTSDSPNRIPDRLGQGFFARSVHEVAPELVGATLLVDGIGGVIVEAEAYDQEDPA' A
#
# COMPACT_ATOMS: atom_id res chain seq x y z
N MET A 1 31.88 28.57 8.07
CA MET A 1 30.69 28.22 7.26
C MET A 1 30.24 26.82 7.69
N ALA A 2 29.11 26.69 8.37
CA ALA A 2 28.64 25.42 8.94
C ALA A 2 27.92 24.56 7.88
N PRO A 3 28.01 23.21 7.93
CA PRO A 3 27.15 22.35 7.14
C PRO A 3 25.74 22.33 7.74
N ALA A 4 24.73 22.55 6.90
CA ALA A 4 23.33 22.49 7.30
C ALA A 4 22.94 21.05 7.67
N ARG A 5 22.51 20.88 8.93
CA ARG A 5 21.85 19.67 9.45
C ARG A 5 20.65 19.31 8.57
N ARG A 6 20.59 18.08 8.06
CA ARG A 6 19.30 17.47 7.69
C ARG A 6 18.90 16.51 8.81
N THR A 7 18.14 17.04 9.75
CA THR A 7 17.38 16.24 10.72
C THR A 7 16.20 15.63 9.98
N THR A 8 16.16 14.31 9.82
CA THR A 8 14.88 13.62 9.57
C THR A 8 14.62 12.78 10.80
N SER A 9 13.65 13.22 11.58
CA SER A 9 13.14 12.55 12.78
C SER A 9 12.56 11.20 12.37
N ASP A 10 13.09 10.13 12.94
CA ASP A 10 12.47 8.81 12.91
C ASP A 10 11.38 8.80 13.98
N SER A 11 10.15 9.13 13.56
CA SER A 11 8.99 9.14 14.46
C SER A 11 8.32 7.76 14.40
N PRO A 12 8.19 7.03 15.51
CA PRO A 12 7.70 5.64 15.55
C PRO A 12 6.19 5.50 15.30
N ASN A 13 5.51 6.58 14.88
CA ASN A 13 4.06 6.63 14.69
C ASN A 13 3.70 7.09 13.27
N ARG A 14 4.17 6.36 12.25
CA ARG A 14 3.70 6.55 10.88
C ARG A 14 2.49 5.66 10.69
N ILE A 15 1.29 6.24 10.63
CA ILE A 15 0.16 5.54 10.04
C ILE A 15 0.61 5.11 8.63
N PRO A 16 0.46 3.83 8.25
CA PRO A 16 0.86 3.37 6.92
C PRO A 16 0.32 4.32 5.85
N ASP A 17 1.19 4.73 4.92
CA ASP A 17 0.79 5.66 3.87
C ASP A 17 -0.38 5.02 3.10
N ARG A 18 -1.52 5.72 3.03
CA ARG A 18 -2.71 5.22 2.31
C ARG A 18 -2.34 4.98 0.85
N LEU A 19 -2.73 3.81 0.33
CA LEU A 19 -2.58 3.49 -1.09
C LEU A 19 -3.45 4.46 -1.91
N GLY A 20 -2.80 5.26 -2.75
CA GLY A 20 -3.46 6.25 -3.61
C GLY A 20 -3.92 5.65 -4.94
N GLN A 21 -4.68 6.42 -5.71
CA GLN A 21 -5.20 5.99 -7.02
C GLN A 21 -4.10 5.46 -7.97
N GLY A 22 -2.90 6.05 -7.95
CA GLY A 22 -1.78 5.61 -8.79
C GLY A 22 -1.30 4.18 -8.49
N PHE A 23 -1.49 3.68 -7.27
CA PHE A 23 -1.21 2.29 -6.92
C PHE A 23 -2.16 1.34 -7.66
N PHE A 24 -3.45 1.69 -7.70
CA PHE A 24 -4.52 0.89 -8.31
C PHE A 24 -4.64 1.03 -9.83
N ALA A 25 -4.08 2.10 -10.42
CA ALA A 25 -4.09 2.35 -11.87
C ALA A 25 -3.03 1.53 -12.64
N ARG A 26 -2.70 0.34 -12.14
CA ARG A 26 -1.69 -0.59 -12.69
C ARG A 26 -2.35 -1.90 -13.09
N SER A 27 -1.57 -2.81 -13.68
CA SER A 27 -2.04 -4.16 -14.02
C SER A 27 -2.49 -4.90 -12.75
N VAL A 28 -3.57 -5.68 -12.86
CA VAL A 28 -4.07 -6.54 -11.76
C VAL A 28 -3.01 -7.54 -11.28
N HIS A 29 -2.14 -8.00 -12.18
CA HIS A 29 -1.04 -8.91 -11.86
C HIS A 29 0.09 -8.23 -11.07
N GLU A 30 0.21 -6.90 -11.14
CA GLU A 30 1.16 -6.13 -10.31
C GLU A 30 0.52 -5.77 -8.97
N VAL A 31 -0.77 -5.42 -8.98
CA VAL A 31 -1.49 -4.97 -7.78
C VAL A 31 -1.72 -6.12 -6.79
N ALA A 32 -2.16 -7.30 -7.25
CA ALA A 32 -2.56 -8.38 -6.35
C ALA A 32 -1.41 -8.88 -5.43
N PRO A 33 -0.18 -9.13 -5.92
CA PRO A 33 0.92 -9.52 -5.04
C PRO A 33 1.30 -8.43 -4.04
N GLU A 34 1.24 -7.16 -4.44
CA GLU A 34 1.57 -6.03 -3.57
C GLU A 34 0.49 -5.71 -2.53
N LEU A 35 -0.75 -6.18 -2.75
CA LEU A 35 -1.81 -6.08 -1.74
C LEU A 35 -1.59 -7.04 -0.57
N VAL A 36 -0.91 -8.18 -0.76
CA VAL A 36 -0.60 -9.10 0.34
C VAL A 36 0.36 -8.42 1.32
N GLY A 37 -0.06 -8.28 2.57
CA GLY A 37 0.65 -7.51 3.59
C GLY A 37 0.13 -6.08 3.79
N ALA A 38 -0.69 -5.56 2.86
CA ALA A 38 -1.38 -4.28 3.06
C ALA A 38 -2.48 -4.40 4.12
N THR A 39 -2.84 -3.29 4.76
CA THR A 39 -3.94 -3.24 5.73
C THR A 39 -5.20 -2.67 5.08
N LEU A 40 -6.30 -3.41 5.14
CA LEU A 40 -7.62 -2.92 4.78
C LEU A 40 -8.33 -2.43 6.05
N LEU A 41 -8.81 -1.19 6.02
CA LEU A 41 -9.59 -0.59 7.12
C LEU A 41 -10.93 -0.08 6.59
N VAL A 42 -12.00 -0.40 7.31
CA VAL A 42 -13.34 0.16 7.13
C VAL A 42 -13.72 0.80 8.46
N ASP A 43 -13.96 2.12 8.45
CA ASP A 43 -14.21 2.92 9.66
C ASP A 43 -13.16 2.69 10.78
N GLY A 44 -11.90 2.47 10.38
CA GLY A 44 -10.78 2.24 11.29
C GLY A 44 -10.65 0.80 11.80
N ILE A 45 -11.55 -0.11 11.42
CA ILE A 45 -11.50 -1.53 11.80
C ILE A 45 -11.08 -2.37 10.59
N GLY A 46 -10.20 -3.34 10.81
CA GLY A 46 -9.82 -4.29 9.76
C GLY A 46 -8.53 -5.02 10.07
N GLY A 47 -7.79 -5.41 9.03
CA GLY A 47 -6.66 -6.30 9.17
C GLY A 47 -5.77 -6.37 7.94
N VAL A 48 -4.73 -7.19 8.05
CA VAL A 48 -3.77 -7.45 6.98
C VAL A 48 -4.40 -8.35 5.93
N ILE A 49 -4.27 -7.98 4.66
CA ILE A 49 -4.63 -8.83 3.52
C ILE A 49 -3.59 -9.96 3.45
N VAL A 50 -4.05 -11.20 3.54
CA VAL A 50 -3.17 -12.39 3.50
C VAL A 50 -3.20 -13.11 2.16
N GLU A 51 -4.20 -12.83 1.33
CA GLU A 51 -4.44 -13.47 0.05
C GLU A 51 -5.15 -12.49 -0.88
N ALA A 52 -4.84 -12.57 -2.18
CA ALA A 52 -5.50 -11.82 -3.23
C ALA A 52 -5.43 -12.61 -4.55
N GLU A 53 -6.48 -12.51 -5.35
CA GLU A 53 -6.56 -13.07 -6.69
C GLU A 53 -6.57 -11.95 -7.74
N ALA A 54 -5.97 -12.20 -8.90
CA ALA A 54 -5.89 -11.25 -10.00
C ALA A 54 -6.75 -11.73 -11.16
N TYR A 55 -7.78 -10.97 -11.47
CA TYR A 55 -8.67 -11.19 -12.62
C TYR A 55 -8.56 -9.98 -13.55
N ASP A 56 -8.24 -10.23 -14.81
CA ASP A 56 -8.33 -9.21 -15.85
C ASP A 56 -9.67 -9.26 -16.57
N GLN A 57 -9.86 -8.44 -17.61
CA GLN A 57 -11.13 -8.34 -18.34
C GLN A 57 -11.36 -9.48 -19.33
N GLU A 58 -10.31 -10.24 -19.67
CA GLU A 58 -10.37 -11.39 -20.57
C GLU A 58 -10.50 -12.70 -19.79
N ASP A 59 -10.29 -12.67 -18.47
CA ASP A 59 -10.42 -13.82 -17.59
C ASP A 59 -11.87 -14.35 -17.59
N PRO A 60 -12.10 -15.61 -17.99
CA PRO A 60 -13.43 -16.21 -18.04
C PRO A 60 -13.95 -16.71 -16.69
N ALA A 61 -13.13 -16.67 -15.63
CA ALA A 61 -13.41 -17.24 -14.31
C ALA A 61 -14.63 -16.62 -13.59
#